data_AF-A0A2H3BGH2-F1
#
_entry.id   AF-A0A2H3BGH2-F1
#
_cell.length_a   1.000
_cell.length_b   1.000
_cell.length_c   1.000
_cell.angle_alpha   90.00
_cell.angle_beta   90.00
_cell.angle_gamma   90.00
#
_symmetry.space_group_name_H-M   'P 1'
#
loop_
_entity.id
_entity.type
_entity.pdbx_description
1 polymer ?
#
loop_
_entity_poly.entity_id
_entity_poly.type
_entity_poly.pdbx_seq_one_letter_code
_entity_poly.pdbx_strand_id
1 'polypeptide(L)'
;MDLTPAPIPLLGATFGAILVGATLSDILYGIFILQSIWYFKQYPNDWWPNRLAVAVICILDTLDVAVSTHALYFLLVETRFLALDQLDMIWSCKLQTLLGMLIKVMVQAMYALRLWKVRQYLHLSRVIPWFLALITVCNIGAGIYIVYGFYSVSKFSDIPTLKNKMIAVVPTSTAVDFLLSITTCYYLNRSRAASMFLGTVSMLIALMRLILISGLATSVCLTATLITFLMSPNTFIFSAIDLIKPRLYTNFLLAMLNARKELRKKIQSSPFLDI
;
A
#
# COMPACT_ATOMS: atom_id res chain seq x y z
N MET A 1 39.40 -1.93 -21.98
CA MET A 1 37.96 -2.06 -21.71
C MET A 1 37.45 -0.65 -21.53
N ASP A 2 36.96 -0.05 -22.61
CA ASP A 2 36.49 1.33 -22.59
C ASP A 2 35.16 1.39 -21.84
N LEU A 3 35.20 1.94 -20.64
CA LEU A 3 34.03 2.35 -19.86
C LEU A 3 33.44 3.57 -20.55
N THR A 4 32.66 3.37 -21.61
CA THR A 4 31.81 4.45 -22.13
C THR A 4 30.76 4.74 -21.06
N PRO A 5 30.76 5.94 -20.42
CA PRO A 5 29.74 6.28 -19.45
C PRO A 5 28.38 6.24 -20.15
N ALA A 6 27.42 5.52 -19.57
CA ALA A 6 26.04 5.57 -20.05
C ALA A 6 25.61 7.04 -20.17
N PRO A 7 24.93 7.46 -21.26
CA PRO A 7 24.56 8.85 -21.46
C PRO A 7 23.80 9.36 -20.23
N ILE A 8 24.29 10.46 -19.64
CA ILE A 8 23.80 11.12 -18.41
C ILE A 8 22.26 11.12 -18.24
N PRO A 9 21.42 11.37 -19.28
CA PRO A 9 19.96 11.29 -19.14
C PRO A 9 19.41 9.89 -18.78
N LEU A 10 20.08 8.81 -19.19
CA LEU A 10 19.70 7.43 -18.86
C LEU A 10 19.98 7.11 -17.38
N LEU A 11 21.03 7.69 -16.80
CA LEU A 11 21.39 7.52 -15.39
C LEU A 11 20.38 8.21 -14.45
N GLY A 12 19.93 9.41 -14.82
CA GLY A 12 18.91 10.14 -14.08
C GLY A 12 17.56 9.43 -14.06
N ALA A 13 17.10 8.90 -15.20
CA ALA A 13 15.83 8.19 -15.31
C ALA A 13 15.85 6.78 -14.68
N THR A 14 17.03 6.23 -14.37
CA THR A 14 17.20 4.93 -13.72
C THR A 14 17.52 5.12 -12.24
N PHE A 15 18.78 5.31 -11.90
CA PHE A 15 19.25 5.41 -10.52
C PHE A 15 18.74 6.66 -9.81
N GLY A 16 18.66 7.79 -10.52
CA GLY A 16 18.11 9.03 -9.97
C GLY A 16 16.63 8.88 -9.58
N ALA A 17 15.83 8.22 -10.42
CA ALA A 17 14.43 7.95 -10.13
C ALA A 17 14.25 7.07 -8.88
N ILE A 18 15.01 5.97 -8.76
CA ILE A 18 14.96 5.11 -7.56
C ILE A 18 15.37 5.90 -6.31
N LEU A 19 16.43 6.71 -6.38
CA LEU A 19 16.89 7.52 -5.25
C LEU A 19 15.79 8.50 -4.77
N VAL A 20 15.13 9.20 -5.72
CA VAL A 20 14.01 10.08 -5.38
C VAL A 20 12.83 9.29 -4.79
N GLY A 21 12.51 8.12 -5.36
CA GLY A 21 11.48 7.24 -4.81
C GLY A 21 11.78 6.76 -3.39
N ALA A 22 13.01 6.35 -3.13
CA ALA A 22 13.48 5.90 -1.82
C ALA A 22 13.46 7.02 -0.79
N THR A 23 13.98 8.21 -1.12
CA THR A 23 13.96 9.37 -0.22
C THR A 23 12.53 9.79 0.15
N LEU A 24 11.60 9.79 -0.80
CA LEU A 24 10.20 10.08 -0.51
C LEU A 24 9.55 8.98 0.34
N SER A 25 9.91 7.72 0.11
CA SER A 25 9.49 6.56 0.92
C SER A 25 9.99 6.69 2.37
N ASP A 26 11.25 7.08 2.58
CA ASP A 26 11.85 7.28 3.90
C ASP A 26 11.19 8.43 4.68
N ILE A 27 10.80 9.52 3.99
CA ILE A 27 10.01 10.60 4.61
C ILE A 27 8.67 10.06 5.12
N LEU A 28 7.96 9.28 4.29
CA LEU A 28 6.69 8.67 4.67
C LEU A 28 6.86 7.65 5.81
N TYR A 29 7.99 6.94 5.86
CA TYR A 29 8.33 6.07 6.98
C TYR A 29 8.50 6.85 8.29
N GLY A 30 9.17 8.00 8.26
CA GLY A 30 9.27 8.89 9.43
C GLY A 30 7.90 9.30 9.97
N ILE A 31 6.97 9.67 9.08
CA ILE A 31 5.57 10.00 9.45
C ILE A 31 4.88 8.78 10.06
N PHE A 32 5.05 7.60 9.45
CA PHE A 32 4.46 6.34 9.94
C PHE A 32 4.94 6.00 11.36
N ILE A 33 6.22 6.16 11.67
CA ILE A 33 6.76 5.92 13.01
C ILE A 33 6.15 6.90 14.02
N LEU A 34 6.04 8.19 13.66
CA LEU A 34 5.39 9.18 14.54
C LEU A 34 3.93 8.80 14.83
N GLN A 35 3.18 8.41 13.78
CA GLN A 35 1.80 7.94 13.94
C GLN A 35 1.72 6.66 14.79
N SER A 36 2.69 5.76 14.69
CA SER A 36 2.77 4.51 15.45
C SER A 36 2.99 4.79 16.94
N ILE A 37 3.94 5.65 17.27
CA ILE A 37 4.22 6.06 18.66
C ILE A 37 2.98 6.72 19.25
N TRP A 38 2.32 7.60 18.48
CA TRP A 38 1.13 8.28 18.95
C TRP A 38 -0.03 7.30 19.20
N TYR A 39 -0.19 6.28 18.34
CA TYR A 39 -1.16 5.20 18.55
C TYR A 39 -0.93 4.51 19.90
N PHE A 40 0.28 4.03 20.18
CA PHE A 40 0.57 3.30 21.42
C PHE A 40 0.40 4.17 22.67
N LYS A 41 0.70 5.47 22.59
CA LYS A 41 0.46 6.42 23.70
C LYS A 41 -1.03 6.67 23.92
N GLN A 42 -1.80 6.81 22.85
CA GLN A 42 -3.20 7.22 22.93
C GLN A 42 -4.15 6.07 23.29
N TYR A 43 -3.75 4.83 23.02
CA TYR A 43 -4.56 3.63 23.13
C TYR A 43 -3.91 2.52 24.00
N PRO A 44 -3.60 2.77 25.29
CA PRO A 44 -2.93 1.78 26.14
C PRO A 44 -3.76 0.50 26.35
N ASN A 45 -5.09 0.63 26.39
CA ASN A 45 -6.06 -0.45 26.63
C ASN A 45 -6.92 -0.79 25.39
N ASP A 46 -6.46 -0.52 24.16
CA ASP A 46 -7.20 -0.93 22.96
C ASP A 46 -7.14 -2.45 22.75
N TRP A 47 -8.15 -2.97 22.05
CA TRP A 47 -8.33 -4.40 21.84
C TRP A 47 -7.07 -5.04 21.25
N TRP A 48 -6.59 -6.12 21.90
CA TRP A 48 -5.29 -6.74 21.62
C TRP A 48 -5.00 -7.00 20.12
N PRO A 49 -5.97 -7.40 19.26
CA PRO A 49 -5.68 -7.67 17.85
C PRO A 49 -5.30 -6.40 17.08
N ASN A 50 -5.87 -5.24 17.42
CA ASN A 50 -5.50 -3.98 16.77
C ASN A 50 -4.07 -3.60 17.15
N ARG A 51 -3.71 -3.78 18.43
CA ARG A 51 -2.39 -3.48 18.94
C ARG A 51 -1.33 -4.41 18.34
N LEU A 52 -1.63 -5.70 18.23
CA LEU A 52 -0.76 -6.65 17.53
C LEU A 52 -0.64 -6.30 16.05
N ALA A 53 -1.73 -5.96 15.36
CA ALA A 53 -1.69 -5.56 13.96
C ALA A 53 -0.78 -4.35 13.73
N VAL A 54 -0.87 -3.31 14.57
CA VAL A 54 0.03 -2.14 14.47
C VAL A 54 1.49 -2.53 14.73
N ALA A 55 1.77 -3.38 15.72
CA ALA A 55 3.12 -3.85 16.00
C ALA A 55 3.71 -4.65 14.84
N VAL A 56 2.95 -5.59 14.28
CA VAL A 56 3.37 -6.41 13.13
C VAL A 56 3.62 -5.54 11.91
N ILE A 57 2.74 -4.58 11.63
CA ILE A 57 2.93 -3.63 10.51
C ILE A 57 4.17 -2.79 10.74
N CYS A 58 4.43 -2.32 11.96
CA CYS A 58 5.64 -1.56 12.26
C CYS A 58 6.92 -2.37 11.99
N ILE A 59 6.92 -3.66 12.34
CA ILE A 59 8.05 -4.55 12.05
C ILE A 59 8.20 -4.77 10.54
N LEU A 60 7.11 -5.10 9.84
CA LEU A 60 7.14 -5.30 8.39
C LEU A 60 7.59 -4.05 7.63
N ASP A 61 7.08 -2.89 8.01
CA ASP A 61 7.42 -1.59 7.39
C ASP A 61 8.90 -1.26 7.66
N THR A 62 9.41 -1.51 8.87
CA THR A 62 10.83 -1.32 9.20
C THR A 62 11.75 -2.27 8.43
N LEU A 63 11.36 -3.54 8.31
CA LEU A 63 12.08 -4.52 7.48
C LEU A 63 12.10 -4.09 6.02
N ASP A 64 10.98 -3.59 5.50
CA ASP A 64 10.89 -3.11 4.11
C ASP A 64 11.82 -1.91 3.88
N VAL A 65 11.97 -1.01 4.86
CA VAL A 65 12.94 0.12 4.74
C VAL A 65 14.35 -0.44 4.71
N ALA A 66 14.72 -1.27 5.69
CA ALA A 66 16.08 -1.80 5.78
C ALA A 66 16.49 -2.55 4.51
N VAL A 67 15.58 -3.35 3.95
CA VAL A 67 15.79 -4.08 2.70
C VAL A 67 15.90 -3.12 1.50
N SER A 68 15.06 -2.08 1.44
CA SER A 68 15.09 -1.07 0.38
C SER A 68 16.38 -0.23 0.43
N THR A 69 16.83 0.16 1.62
CA THR A 69 18.10 0.89 1.82
C THR A 69 19.29 0.03 1.44
N HIS A 70 19.29 -1.26 1.79
CA HIS A 70 20.34 -2.20 1.36
C HIS A 70 20.36 -2.36 -0.17
N ALA A 71 19.19 -2.52 -0.79
CA ALA A 71 19.09 -2.60 -2.25
C ALA A 71 19.62 -1.31 -2.91
N LEU A 72 19.27 -0.14 -2.38
CA LEU A 72 19.73 1.16 -2.88
C LEU A 72 21.25 1.32 -2.73
N TYR A 73 21.80 0.95 -1.58
CA TYR A 73 23.24 1.00 -1.32
C TYR A 73 24.01 0.12 -2.32
N PHE A 74 23.56 -1.12 -2.51
CA PHE A 74 24.22 -2.04 -3.45
C PHE A 74 24.14 -1.52 -4.90
N LEU A 75 22.97 -1.01 -5.31
CA LEU A 75 22.75 -0.46 -6.65
C LEU A 75 23.59 0.78 -6.94
N LEU A 76 23.75 1.69 -5.96
CA LEU A 76 24.47 2.95 -6.15
C LEU A 76 25.98 2.85 -5.89
N VAL A 77 26.38 2.11 -4.85
CA VAL A 77 27.76 2.14 -4.33
C VAL A 77 28.56 0.94 -4.84
N GLU A 78 28.04 -0.27 -4.64
CA GLU A 78 28.76 -1.52 -4.94
C GLU A 78 28.88 -1.73 -6.45
N THR A 79 27.80 -1.44 -7.18
CA THR A 79 27.70 -1.70 -8.62
C THR A 79 28.48 -0.68 -9.45
N ARG A 80 28.88 0.47 -8.88
CA ARG A 80 29.57 1.58 -9.58
C ARG A 80 28.95 1.95 -10.93
N PHE A 81 27.63 1.82 -11.07
CA PHE A 81 26.89 2.05 -12.32
C PHE A 81 27.28 1.12 -13.49
N LEU A 82 27.74 -0.11 -13.21
CA LEU A 82 27.95 -1.13 -14.23
C LEU A 82 26.65 -1.39 -15.03
N ALA A 83 26.81 -1.88 -16.27
CA ALA A 83 25.70 -2.22 -17.15
C ALA A 83 24.76 -3.26 -16.51
N LEU A 84 23.45 -3.03 -16.65
CA LEU A 84 22.38 -3.84 -16.04
C LEU A 84 22.44 -5.33 -16.42
N ASP A 85 23.03 -5.65 -17.56
CA ASP A 85 23.16 -7.02 -18.08
C ASP A 85 24.12 -7.91 -17.26
N GLN A 86 24.98 -7.29 -16.44
CA GLN A 86 25.92 -7.97 -15.55
C GLN A 86 25.44 -8.01 -14.10
N LEU A 87 24.28 -7.40 -13.80
CA LEU A 87 23.78 -7.31 -12.44
C LEU A 87 22.82 -8.46 -12.12
N ASP A 88 23.27 -9.34 -11.23
CA ASP A 88 22.42 -10.38 -10.67
C ASP A 88 21.32 -9.74 -9.80
N MET A 89 20.14 -10.35 -9.82
CA MET A 89 19.00 -9.88 -9.05
C MET A 89 19.25 -10.09 -7.56
N ILE A 90 19.39 -8.97 -6.85
CA ILE A 90 19.70 -8.93 -5.42
C ILE A 90 18.54 -9.55 -4.63
N TRP A 91 18.86 -10.38 -3.64
CA TRP A 91 17.87 -10.98 -2.74
C TRP A 91 16.96 -9.93 -2.07
N SER A 92 17.48 -8.73 -1.82
CA SER A 92 16.75 -7.60 -1.25
C SER A 92 15.57 -7.18 -2.11
N CYS A 93 15.72 -7.09 -3.43
CA CYS A 93 14.60 -6.74 -4.33
C CYS A 93 13.51 -7.81 -4.30
N LYS A 94 13.89 -9.09 -4.25
CA LYS A 94 12.94 -10.21 -4.13
C LYS A 94 12.18 -10.17 -2.80
N LEU A 95 12.89 -9.88 -1.71
CA LEU A 95 12.31 -9.76 -0.38
C LEU A 95 11.39 -8.55 -0.25
N GLN A 96 11.74 -7.41 -0.87
CA GLN A 96 10.92 -6.20 -0.90
C GLN A 96 9.55 -6.46 -1.54
N THR A 97 9.49 -7.19 -2.67
CA THR A 97 8.23 -7.57 -3.30
C THR A 97 7.36 -8.45 -2.38
N LEU A 98 7.99 -9.34 -1.61
CA LEU A 98 7.30 -10.17 -0.62
C LEU A 98 6.74 -9.34 0.54
N LEU A 99 7.53 -8.43 1.10
CA LEU A 99 7.11 -7.55 2.20
C LEU A 99 5.95 -6.63 1.77
N GLY A 100 6.04 -6.03 0.59
CA GLY A 100 4.94 -5.24 0.03
C GLY A 100 3.64 -6.03 -0.14
N MET A 101 3.74 -7.31 -0.53
CA MET A 101 2.58 -8.21 -0.64
C MET A 101 1.97 -8.50 0.74
N LEU A 102 2.78 -8.76 1.77
CA LEU A 102 2.31 -8.98 3.14
C LEU A 102 1.60 -7.72 3.70
N ILE A 103 2.18 -6.54 3.50
CA ILE A 103 1.57 -5.26 3.89
C ILE A 103 0.20 -5.10 3.23
N LYS A 104 0.11 -5.36 1.92
CA LYS A 104 -1.16 -5.28 1.17
C LYS A 104 -2.23 -6.24 1.73
N VAL A 105 -1.86 -7.48 2.04
CA VAL A 105 -2.77 -8.48 2.64
C VAL A 105 -3.31 -7.99 3.98
N MET A 106 -2.43 -7.47 4.85
CA MET A 106 -2.85 -6.96 6.16
C MET A 106 -3.83 -5.78 6.03
N VAL A 107 -3.56 -4.86 5.12
CA VAL A 107 -4.42 -3.70 4.86
C VAL A 107 -5.79 -4.15 4.35
N GLN A 108 -5.84 -5.09 3.40
CA GLN A 108 -7.08 -5.64 2.88
C GLN A 108 -7.88 -6.38 3.97
N ALA A 109 -7.22 -7.14 4.83
CA ALA A 109 -7.87 -7.81 5.96
C ALA A 109 -8.53 -6.80 6.92
N MET A 110 -7.84 -5.69 7.22
CA MET A 110 -8.42 -4.63 8.05
C MET A 110 -9.60 -3.93 7.39
N TYR A 111 -9.56 -3.73 6.07
CA TYR A 111 -10.67 -3.15 5.31
C TYR A 111 -11.90 -4.07 5.34
N ALA A 112 -11.71 -5.37 5.12
CA ALA A 112 -12.78 -6.36 5.19
C ALA A 112 -13.44 -6.37 6.58
N LEU A 113 -12.66 -6.35 7.65
CA LEU A 113 -13.18 -6.30 9.04
C LEU A 113 -14.02 -5.05 9.31
N ARG A 114 -13.60 -3.88 8.79
CA ARG A 114 -14.33 -2.62 8.97
C ARG A 114 -15.62 -2.61 8.17
N LEU A 115 -15.58 -3.07 6.93
CA LEU A 115 -16.75 -3.17 6.09
C LEU A 115 -17.79 -4.14 6.68
N TRP A 116 -17.33 -5.27 7.23
CA TRP A 116 -18.20 -6.24 7.90
C TRP A 116 -18.93 -5.62 9.10
N LYS A 117 -18.23 -4.82 9.92
CA LYS A 117 -18.84 -4.09 11.04
C LYS A 117 -19.90 -3.09 10.55
N VAL A 118 -19.58 -2.29 9.54
CA VAL A 118 -20.53 -1.33 8.95
C VAL A 118 -21.80 -2.02 8.46
N ARG A 119 -21.64 -3.16 7.76
CA ARG A 119 -22.79 -3.96 7.33
C ARG A 119 -23.65 -4.41 8.50
N GLN A 120 -23.04 -4.90 9.58
CA GLN A 120 -23.79 -5.38 10.75
C GLN A 120 -24.63 -4.27 11.38
N TYR A 121 -24.12 -3.03 11.44
CA TYR A 121 -24.86 -1.90 11.98
C TYR A 121 -26.00 -1.40 11.08
N LEU A 122 -25.84 -1.51 9.76
CA LEU A 122 -26.80 -0.96 8.80
C LEU A 122 -27.76 -2.00 8.20
N HIS A 123 -27.65 -3.27 8.63
CA HIS A 123 -28.44 -4.40 8.12
C HIS A 123 -28.46 -4.50 6.57
N LEU A 124 -27.35 -4.11 5.90
CA LEU A 124 -27.23 -4.23 4.44
C LEU A 124 -27.16 -5.70 4.00
N SER A 125 -27.48 -5.94 2.72
CA SER A 125 -27.43 -7.25 2.09
C SER A 125 -26.07 -7.96 2.28
N ARG A 126 -26.10 -9.27 2.51
CA ARG A 126 -24.89 -10.09 2.73
C ARG A 126 -24.05 -10.31 1.47
N VAL A 127 -24.58 -10.01 0.30
CA VAL A 127 -23.94 -10.31 -0.99
C VAL A 127 -22.67 -9.50 -1.19
N ILE A 128 -22.69 -8.20 -0.88
CA ILE A 128 -21.58 -7.29 -1.21
C ILE A 128 -20.28 -7.59 -0.43
N PRO A 129 -20.29 -7.86 0.89
CA PRO A 129 -19.07 -8.25 1.61
C PRO A 129 -18.50 -9.60 1.16
N TRP A 130 -19.35 -10.56 0.80
CA TRP A 130 -18.90 -11.86 0.26
C TRP A 130 -18.23 -11.69 -1.10
N PHE A 131 -18.81 -10.85 -1.96
CA PHE A 131 -18.22 -10.50 -3.25
C PHE A 131 -16.85 -9.82 -3.08
N LEU A 132 -16.73 -8.90 -2.12
CA LEU A 132 -15.44 -8.26 -1.82
C LEU A 132 -14.42 -9.23 -1.21
N ALA A 133 -14.85 -10.13 -0.33
CA ALA A 133 -13.97 -11.16 0.22
C ALA A 133 -13.40 -12.04 -0.92
N LEU A 134 -14.25 -12.48 -1.85
CA LEU A 134 -13.83 -13.24 -3.03
C LEU A 134 -12.80 -12.44 -3.87
N ILE A 135 -13.09 -11.17 -4.14
CA ILE A 135 -12.18 -10.29 -4.88
C ILE A 135 -10.83 -10.15 -4.18
N THR A 136 -10.82 -9.97 -2.85
CA THR A 136 -9.56 -9.86 -2.10
C THR A 136 -8.74 -11.14 -2.18
N VAL A 137 -9.37 -12.32 -2.08
CA VAL A 137 -8.68 -13.61 -2.23
C VAL A 137 -8.06 -13.74 -3.61
N CYS A 138 -8.77 -13.36 -4.68
CA CYS A 138 -8.22 -13.33 -6.03
C CYS A 138 -6.99 -12.42 -6.15
N ASN A 139 -7.03 -11.24 -5.50
CA ASN A 139 -5.93 -10.28 -5.51
C ASN A 139 -4.69 -10.81 -4.73
N ILE A 140 -4.92 -11.57 -3.66
CA ILE A 140 -3.83 -12.28 -2.94
C ILE A 140 -3.19 -13.31 -3.87
N GLY A 141 -3.99 -14.13 -4.57
CA GLY A 141 -3.48 -15.12 -5.54
C GLY A 141 -2.67 -14.48 -6.67
N ALA A 142 -3.17 -13.37 -7.22
CA ALA A 142 -2.46 -12.55 -8.19
C ALA A 142 -1.13 -11.99 -7.65
N GLY A 143 -1.11 -11.56 -6.39
CA GLY A 143 0.11 -11.13 -5.69
C GLY A 143 1.14 -12.26 -5.57
N ILE A 144 0.71 -13.46 -5.16
CA ILE A 144 1.58 -14.65 -5.06
C ILE A 144 2.18 -14.98 -6.44
N TYR A 145 1.38 -14.90 -7.51
CA TYR A 145 1.83 -15.16 -8.87
C TYR A 145 2.93 -14.18 -9.34
N ILE A 146 2.80 -12.89 -9.00
CA ILE A 146 3.86 -11.90 -9.25
C ILE A 146 5.12 -12.23 -8.45
N VAL A 147 4.98 -12.51 -7.14
CA VAL A 147 6.12 -12.84 -6.27
C VAL A 147 6.89 -14.02 -6.85
N TYR A 148 6.20 -15.10 -7.20
CA TYR A 148 6.82 -16.26 -7.85
C TYR A 148 7.57 -15.88 -9.14
N GLY A 149 6.99 -15.01 -9.95
CA GLY A 149 7.62 -14.48 -11.15
C GLY A 149 8.94 -13.75 -10.86
N PHE A 150 8.96 -12.84 -9.88
CA PHE A 150 10.19 -12.14 -9.47
C PHE A 150 11.24 -13.08 -8.88
N TYR A 151 10.83 -14.12 -8.15
CA TYR A 151 11.77 -15.10 -7.60
C TYR A 151 12.40 -15.98 -8.68
N SER A 152 11.67 -16.25 -9.77
CA SER A 152 12.16 -17.03 -10.93
C SER A 152 13.19 -16.29 -11.79
N VAL A 153 13.27 -14.97 -11.68
CA VAL A 153 14.21 -14.15 -12.44
C VAL A 153 15.56 -14.07 -11.70
N SER A 154 16.66 -14.26 -12.45
CA SER A 154 18.03 -14.26 -11.90
C SER A 154 18.80 -12.98 -12.21
N LYS A 155 18.49 -12.26 -13.30
CA LYS A 155 19.18 -11.02 -13.71
C LYS A 155 18.22 -9.86 -13.90
N PHE A 156 18.70 -8.63 -13.72
CA PHE A 156 17.90 -7.42 -13.99
C PHE A 156 17.49 -7.29 -15.47
N SER A 157 18.32 -7.76 -16.40
CA SER A 157 18.03 -7.80 -17.85
C SER A 157 16.79 -8.63 -18.20
N ASP A 158 16.38 -9.55 -17.32
CA ASP A 158 15.27 -10.45 -17.57
C ASP A 158 13.94 -9.90 -17.02
N ILE A 159 13.93 -8.74 -16.33
CA ILE A 159 12.70 -8.08 -15.86
C ILE A 159 11.69 -7.83 -17.01
N PRO A 160 12.09 -7.43 -18.23
CA PRO A 160 11.19 -7.34 -19.37
C PRO A 160 10.49 -8.66 -19.73
N THR A 161 11.05 -9.83 -19.41
CA THR A 161 10.37 -11.13 -19.60
C THR A 161 9.16 -11.28 -18.69
N LEU A 162 9.13 -10.55 -17.57
CA LEU A 162 7.99 -10.47 -16.66
C LEU A 162 6.84 -9.60 -17.20
N LYS A 163 7.03 -8.92 -18.34
CA LYS A 163 6.04 -8.00 -18.93
C LYS A 163 4.67 -8.63 -19.08
N ASN A 164 4.61 -9.86 -19.61
CA ASN A 164 3.33 -10.55 -19.80
C ASN A 164 2.61 -10.84 -18.47
N LYS A 165 3.38 -11.15 -17.42
CA LYS A 165 2.83 -11.36 -16.07
C LYS A 165 2.34 -10.06 -15.45
N MET A 166 3.11 -8.97 -15.58
CA MET A 166 2.73 -7.64 -15.10
C MET A 166 1.48 -7.10 -15.80
N ILE A 167 1.38 -7.26 -17.13
CA ILE A 167 0.19 -6.85 -17.90
C ILE A 167 -1.04 -7.69 -17.52
N ALA A 168 -0.88 -8.95 -17.12
CA ALA A 168 -2.01 -9.75 -16.65
C ALA A 168 -2.49 -9.35 -15.24
N VAL A 169 -1.56 -9.00 -14.35
CA VAL A 169 -1.87 -8.84 -12.92
C VAL A 169 -2.12 -7.39 -12.49
N VAL A 170 -1.39 -6.43 -13.06
CA VAL A 170 -1.51 -5.02 -12.64
C VAL A 170 -2.90 -4.46 -12.97
N PRO A 171 -3.47 -4.66 -14.18
CA PRO A 171 -4.83 -4.19 -14.48
C PRO A 171 -5.90 -4.85 -13.61
N THR A 172 -5.76 -6.14 -13.31
CA THR A 172 -6.71 -6.84 -12.42
C THR A 172 -6.62 -6.27 -11.00
N SER A 173 -5.41 -6.03 -10.48
CA SER A 173 -5.22 -5.36 -9.19
C SER A 173 -5.84 -3.96 -9.15
N THR A 174 -5.64 -3.17 -10.21
CA THR A 174 -6.22 -1.83 -10.34
C THR A 174 -7.75 -1.88 -10.39
N ALA A 175 -8.33 -2.81 -11.15
CA ALA A 175 -9.77 -2.99 -11.22
C ALA A 175 -10.37 -3.35 -9.85
N VAL A 176 -9.67 -4.17 -9.06
CA VAL A 176 -10.07 -4.47 -7.69
C VAL A 176 -10.07 -3.23 -6.80
N ASP A 177 -9.03 -2.38 -6.86
CA ASP A 177 -8.97 -1.16 -6.05
C ASP A 177 -10.08 -0.16 -6.46
N PHE A 178 -10.43 -0.08 -7.75
CA PHE A 178 -11.59 0.68 -8.22
C PHE A 178 -12.92 0.11 -7.71
N LEU A 179 -13.14 -1.20 -7.82
CA LEU A 179 -14.36 -1.84 -7.32
C LEU A 179 -14.49 -1.67 -5.80
N LEU A 180 -13.39 -1.78 -5.06
CA LEU A 180 -13.34 -1.52 -3.62
C LEU A 180 -13.70 -0.06 -3.30
N SER A 181 -13.18 0.89 -4.08
CA SER A 181 -13.47 2.32 -3.94
C SER A 181 -14.94 2.63 -4.24
N ILE A 182 -15.50 2.11 -5.33
CA ILE A 182 -16.91 2.25 -5.69
C ILE A 182 -17.81 1.65 -4.61
N THR A 183 -17.48 0.46 -4.12
CA THR A 183 -18.26 -0.21 -3.07
C THR A 183 -18.21 0.59 -1.78
N THR A 184 -17.04 1.06 -1.37
CA THR A 184 -16.88 1.89 -0.17
C THR A 184 -17.65 3.20 -0.31
N CYS A 185 -17.66 3.81 -1.50
CA CYS A 185 -18.46 4.99 -1.81
C CYS A 185 -19.97 4.72 -1.70
N TYR A 186 -20.44 3.60 -2.24
CA TYR A 186 -21.84 3.18 -2.13
C TYR A 186 -22.27 3.01 -0.66
N TYR A 187 -21.48 2.29 0.13
CA TYR A 187 -21.73 2.13 1.56
C TYR A 187 -21.70 3.47 2.30
N LEU A 188 -20.75 4.35 1.96
CA LEU A 188 -20.65 5.68 2.54
C LEU A 188 -21.91 6.51 2.26
N ASN A 189 -22.39 6.49 1.01
CA ASN A 189 -23.58 7.25 0.64
C ASN A 189 -24.84 6.72 1.35
N ARG A 190 -25.01 5.39 1.40
CA ARG A 190 -26.15 4.76 2.07
C ARG A 190 -26.14 4.99 3.59
N SER A 191 -24.95 4.96 4.20
CA SER A 191 -24.78 5.13 5.64
C SER A 191 -24.95 6.57 6.12
N ARG A 192 -24.82 7.58 5.24
CA ARG A 192 -25.07 9.00 5.60
C ARG A 192 -26.46 9.23 6.20
N ALA A 193 -27.49 8.56 5.68
CA ALA A 193 -28.85 8.68 6.22
C ALA A 193 -28.98 8.12 7.65
N ALA A 194 -28.25 7.05 7.96
CA ALA A 194 -28.24 6.43 9.30
C ALA A 194 -27.28 7.11 10.29
N SER A 195 -26.30 7.87 9.79
CA SER A 195 -25.30 8.57 10.60
C SER A 195 -25.88 9.64 11.53
N MET A 196 -27.08 10.13 11.23
CA MET A 196 -27.71 11.21 11.99
C MET A 196 -28.16 10.76 13.38
N PHE A 197 -28.35 9.44 13.59
CA PHE A 197 -28.91 8.89 14.82
C PHE A 197 -27.89 8.12 15.67
N LEU A 198 -26.75 7.68 15.09
CA LEU A 198 -25.78 6.83 15.78
C LEU A 198 -24.35 7.38 15.67
N GLY A 199 -23.80 7.82 16.80
CA GLY A 199 -22.40 8.25 16.90
C GLY A 199 -21.39 7.20 16.40
N THR A 200 -21.60 5.93 16.73
CA THR A 200 -20.76 4.82 16.25
C THR A 200 -20.75 4.70 14.72
N VAL A 201 -21.89 4.96 14.06
CA VAL A 201 -22.00 4.94 12.59
C VAL A 201 -21.25 6.11 11.99
N SER A 202 -21.35 7.31 12.57
CA SER A 202 -20.60 8.50 12.12
C SER A 202 -19.08 8.29 12.16
N MET A 203 -18.59 7.68 13.25
CA MET A 203 -17.18 7.30 13.37
C MET A 203 -16.77 6.31 12.26
N LEU A 204 -17.56 5.25 12.04
CA LEU A 204 -17.27 4.27 10.99
C LEU A 204 -17.24 4.89 9.59
N ILE A 205 -18.14 5.84 9.29
CA ILE A 205 -18.18 6.57 8.01
C ILE A 205 -16.90 7.37 7.80
N ALA A 206 -16.41 8.08 8.83
CA ALA A 206 -15.16 8.81 8.73
C ALA A 206 -13.96 7.89 8.45
N LEU A 207 -13.93 6.71 9.08
CA LEU A 207 -12.90 5.68 8.78
C LEU A 207 -13.03 5.16 7.34
N MET A 208 -14.25 4.94 6.85
CA MET A 208 -14.49 4.52 5.46
C MET A 208 -14.04 5.57 4.45
N ARG A 209 -14.12 6.87 4.76
CA ARG A 209 -13.54 7.92 3.89
C ARG A 209 -12.03 7.78 3.76
N LEU A 210 -11.34 7.47 4.84
CA LEU A 210 -9.88 7.24 4.80
C LEU A 210 -9.53 6.00 3.98
N ILE A 211 -10.32 4.93 4.12
CA ILE A 211 -10.20 3.73 3.27
C ILE A 211 -10.39 4.09 1.79
N LEU A 212 -11.43 4.86 1.46
CA LEU A 212 -11.69 5.32 0.09
C LEU A 212 -10.53 6.14 -0.48
N ILE A 213 -10.05 7.13 0.28
CA ILE A 213 -8.91 7.97 -0.14
C ILE A 213 -7.67 7.11 -0.39
N SER A 214 -7.39 6.15 0.50
CA SER A 214 -6.26 5.24 0.32
C SER A 214 -6.41 4.37 -0.93
N GLY A 215 -7.61 3.82 -1.20
CA GLY A 215 -7.87 2.99 -2.37
C GLY A 215 -7.76 3.76 -3.68
N LEU A 216 -8.20 5.02 -3.70
CA LEU A 216 -8.01 5.90 -4.86
C LEU A 216 -6.54 6.23 -5.07
N ALA A 217 -5.80 6.57 -4.01
CA ALA A 217 -4.37 6.81 -4.09
C ALA A 217 -3.61 5.59 -4.65
N THR A 218 -4.03 4.38 -4.29
CA THR A 218 -3.35 3.16 -4.71
C THR A 218 -3.71 2.77 -6.14
N SER A 219 -4.95 2.97 -6.57
CA SER A 219 -5.34 2.88 -7.98
C SER A 219 -4.47 3.80 -8.84
N VAL A 220 -4.25 5.06 -8.41
CA VAL A 220 -3.39 6.02 -9.12
C VAL A 220 -1.94 5.55 -9.16
N CYS A 221 -1.40 5.02 -8.06
CA CYS A 221 -0.04 4.49 -8.04
C CYS A 221 0.12 3.27 -8.97
N LEU A 222 -0.85 2.35 -8.96
CA LEU A 222 -0.81 1.15 -9.82
C LEU A 222 -0.95 1.49 -11.30
N THR A 223 -1.83 2.43 -11.67
CA THR A 223 -1.92 2.89 -13.06
C THR A 223 -0.65 3.61 -13.50
N ALA A 224 -0.09 4.48 -12.65
CA ALA A 224 1.18 5.15 -12.94
C ALA A 224 2.34 4.14 -13.11
N THR A 225 2.39 3.11 -12.26
CA THR A 225 3.37 2.01 -12.37
C THR A 225 3.21 1.25 -13.69
N LEU A 226 1.98 0.94 -14.10
CA LEU A 226 1.72 0.26 -15.37
C LEU A 226 2.12 1.12 -16.58
N ILE A 227 1.74 2.39 -16.57
CA ILE A 227 2.03 3.32 -17.67
C ILE A 227 3.55 3.49 -17.83
N THR A 228 4.26 3.74 -16.72
CA THR A 228 5.72 3.91 -16.73
C THR A 228 6.45 2.61 -17.12
N PHE A 229 5.95 1.45 -16.69
CA PHE A 229 6.49 0.16 -17.09
C PHE A 229 6.30 -0.12 -18.60
N LEU A 230 5.18 0.30 -19.19
CA LEU A 230 4.89 0.09 -20.62
C LEU A 230 5.61 1.09 -21.53
N MET A 231 5.64 2.36 -21.14
CA MET A 231 6.20 3.45 -21.96
C MET A 231 7.73 3.51 -21.88
N SER A 232 8.29 3.16 -20.73
CA SER A 232 9.72 3.33 -20.46
C SER A 232 10.30 2.11 -19.72
N PRO A 233 10.30 0.91 -20.35
CA PRO A 233 10.72 -0.34 -19.71
C PRO A 233 12.20 -0.35 -19.29
N ASN A 234 13.02 0.50 -19.90
CA ASN A 234 14.45 0.65 -19.58
C ASN A 234 14.72 1.68 -18.47
N THR A 235 13.68 2.23 -17.84
CA THR A 235 13.80 3.19 -16.73
C THR A 235 13.31 2.56 -15.44
N PHE A 236 13.75 3.10 -14.29
CA PHE A 236 13.35 2.60 -12.98
C PHE A 236 12.31 3.47 -12.27
N ILE A 237 11.58 4.27 -13.06
CA ILE A 237 10.49 5.10 -12.56
C ILE A 237 9.38 4.22 -11.96
N PHE A 238 9.11 3.06 -12.56
CA PHE A 238 8.13 2.11 -12.01
C PHE A 238 8.55 1.62 -10.61
N SER A 239 9.83 1.28 -10.42
CA SER A 239 10.38 0.86 -9.13
C SER A 239 10.30 1.97 -8.08
N ALA A 240 10.52 3.22 -8.48
CA ALA A 240 10.40 4.38 -7.59
C ALA A 240 8.97 4.54 -7.05
N ILE A 241 7.96 4.36 -7.90
CA ILE A 241 6.55 4.40 -7.49
C ILE A 241 6.22 3.21 -6.57
N ASP A 242 6.72 2.02 -6.90
CA ASP A 242 6.52 0.82 -6.09
C ASP A 242 7.17 0.91 -4.70
N LEU A 243 8.26 1.66 -4.53
CA LEU A 243 8.88 1.96 -3.23
C LEU A 243 8.00 2.86 -2.34
N ILE A 244 7.27 3.80 -2.93
CA ILE A 244 6.42 4.76 -2.19
C ILE A 244 5.11 4.10 -1.76
N LYS A 245 4.57 3.22 -2.59
CA LYS A 245 3.22 2.65 -2.44
C LYS A 245 2.97 1.94 -1.09
N PRO A 246 3.82 1.01 -0.59
CA PRO A 246 3.65 0.40 0.73
C PRO A 246 3.52 1.41 1.86
N ARG A 247 4.30 2.50 1.82
CA ARG A 247 4.28 3.55 2.84
C ARG A 247 2.99 4.33 2.86
N LEU A 248 2.42 4.60 1.69
CA LEU A 248 1.09 5.23 1.62
C LEU A 248 0.05 4.35 2.30
N TYR A 249 0.06 3.04 2.04
CA TYR A 249 -0.87 2.10 2.67
C TYR A 249 -0.75 2.11 4.20
N THR A 250 0.47 1.98 4.73
CA THR A 250 0.69 1.91 6.17
C THR A 250 0.35 3.24 6.86
N ASN A 251 0.68 4.38 6.24
CA ASN A 251 0.29 5.71 6.73
C ASN A 251 -1.23 5.91 6.75
N PHE A 252 -1.96 5.58 5.68
CA PHE A 252 -3.41 5.72 5.67
C PHE A 252 -4.08 4.82 6.71
N LEU A 253 -3.56 3.61 6.88
CA LEU A 253 -4.07 2.66 7.87
C LEU A 253 -3.90 3.19 9.30
N LEU A 254 -2.73 3.73 9.65
CA LEU A 254 -2.50 4.30 10.97
C LEU A 254 -3.27 5.60 11.19
N ALA A 255 -3.34 6.47 10.18
CA ALA A 255 -4.19 7.66 10.23
C ALA A 255 -5.64 7.28 10.53
N MET A 256 -6.16 6.22 9.92
CA MET A 256 -7.48 5.67 10.22
C MET A 256 -7.58 5.19 11.68
N LEU A 257 -6.58 4.46 12.19
CA LEU A 257 -6.62 3.99 13.59
C LEU A 257 -6.53 5.13 14.61
N ASN A 258 -5.74 6.16 14.32
CA ASN A 258 -5.51 7.32 15.18
C ASN A 258 -6.67 8.32 15.17
N ALA A 259 -7.38 8.47 14.05
CA ALA A 259 -8.54 9.35 13.95
C ALA A 259 -9.68 8.97 14.92
N ARG A 260 -9.69 7.72 15.41
CA ARG A 260 -10.80 7.17 16.22
C ARG A 260 -11.11 7.97 17.48
N LYS A 261 -10.11 8.49 18.19
CA LYS A 261 -10.33 9.20 19.46
C LYS A 261 -10.83 10.62 19.22
N GLU A 262 -10.25 11.33 18.27
CA GLU A 262 -10.70 12.68 17.90
C GLU A 262 -12.12 12.66 17.33
N LEU A 263 -12.45 11.65 16.52
CA LEU A 263 -13.81 11.43 16.04
C LEU A 263 -14.78 11.17 17.21
N ARG A 264 -14.39 10.32 18.18
CA ARG A 264 -15.22 10.05 19.37
C ARG A 264 -15.47 11.32 20.19
N LYS A 265 -14.43 12.14 20.43
CA LYS A 265 -14.58 13.43 21.12
C LYS A 265 -15.55 14.35 20.40
N LYS A 266 -15.40 14.50 19.07
CA LYS A 266 -16.26 15.36 18.24
C LYS A 266 -17.73 14.93 18.27
N ILE A 267 -17.98 13.62 18.31
CA ILE A 267 -19.32 13.07 18.46
C ILE A 267 -19.89 13.40 19.85
N GLN A 268 -19.10 13.24 20.92
CA GLN A 268 -19.52 13.55 22.29
C GLN A 268 -19.75 15.04 22.54
N SER A 269 -19.02 15.93 21.86
CA SER A 269 -19.16 17.37 21.98
C SER A 269 -20.26 17.97 21.09
N SER A 270 -20.98 17.15 20.31
CA SER A 270 -22.04 17.64 19.43
C SER A 270 -23.34 17.79 20.24
N PRO A 271 -23.95 19.00 20.31
CA PRO A 271 -25.09 19.31 21.20
C PRO A 271 -26.42 18.64 20.82
N PHE A 272 -26.40 17.60 19.98
CA PHE A 272 -27.58 16.90 19.48
C PHE A 272 -27.92 15.62 20.27
N LEU A 273 -27.26 15.38 21.42
CA LEU A 273 -27.51 14.23 22.30
C LEU A 273 -28.18 14.62 23.63
N ASP A 274 -28.57 15.89 23.80
CA ASP A 274 -29.30 16.38 24.99
C ASP A 274 -30.82 16.57 24.74
N ILE A 275 -31.44 15.70 23.93
CA ILE A 275 -32.91 15.64 23.76
C ILE A 275 -33.39 14.19 23.83
#